data_AF-A0A366KMS7-F1
#
_entry.id   AF-A0A366KMS7-F1
#
_cell.length_a   1.000
_cell.length_b   1.000
_cell.length_c   1.000
_cell.angle_alpha   90.00
_cell.angle_beta   90.00
_cell.angle_gamma   90.00
#
_symmetry.space_group_name_H-M   'P 1'
#
loop_
_entity.id
_entity.type
_entity.pdbx_description
1 polymer ?
#
loop_
_entity_poly.entity_id
_entity_poly.type
_entity_poly.pdbx_seq_one_letter_code
_entity_poly.pdbx_strand_id
1 'polypeptide(L)'
;MENLKRSKSLFGDIIGALVLVAICSLFIWMMLSTVVTGRSTGSNNDYESYELADPPSKYDLLDDSIIKLENNLNRLKSKTANIKSNLLPAVGFKYSGFLGVSSYTDTARKNKQTFIELSDFGLNQNSFDYRNSSKYYFKDGISHLQVPQLTEIGKHTYKISYTDKKVDYRYDPGSNVVLIPMLSDVGILTAKIFSVAVALVTCFIFMFGLLLILKFLIGISRNKIFEAINIRRLFWISMCCFTSVLLPYIVSGVLYLIYAKTLSDEVIYTKKLSGSDISLVMLGVLFIALYVAFKRGFKLKEENDLTI
;
A
#
# COMPACT_ATOMS: atom_id res chain seq x y z
N MET A 1 5.18 12.81 44.22
CA MET A 1 4.99 13.45 42.89
C MET A 1 6.10 13.07 41.88
N GLU A 2 7.30 12.66 42.31
CA GLU A 2 8.41 12.27 41.40
C GLU A 2 8.18 10.98 40.61
N ASN A 3 7.53 9.95 41.18
CA ASN A 3 7.32 8.67 40.49
C ASN A 3 6.44 8.78 39.23
N LEU A 4 5.59 9.80 39.13
CA LEU A 4 4.75 10.07 37.95
C LEU A 4 5.50 10.78 36.80
N LYS A 5 6.63 11.44 37.11
CA LYS A 5 7.53 12.01 36.08
C LYS A 5 8.36 10.90 35.41
N ARG A 6 8.84 9.91 36.19
CA ARG A 6 9.68 8.80 35.69
C ARG A 6 8.94 7.87 34.71
N SER A 7 7.66 7.59 34.97
CA SER A 7 6.82 6.76 34.08
C SER A 7 6.56 7.39 32.70
N LYS A 8 6.52 8.73 32.61
CA LYS A 8 6.32 9.44 31.33
C LYS A 8 7.56 9.45 30.44
N SER A 9 8.76 9.40 31.04
CA SER A 9 10.04 9.25 30.31
C SER A 9 10.08 7.90 29.61
N LEU A 10 9.91 6.81 30.38
CA LEU A 10 10.07 5.45 29.87
C LEU A 10 9.21 5.12 28.65
N PHE A 11 7.98 5.60 28.57
CA PHE A 11 7.13 5.37 27.40
C PHE A 11 7.59 6.16 26.17
N GLY A 12 8.07 7.39 26.35
CA GLY A 12 8.69 8.18 25.29
C GLY A 12 10.00 7.55 24.81
N ASP A 13 10.77 7.00 25.74
CA ASP A 13 12.05 6.35 25.47
C ASP A 13 11.86 5.02 24.71
N ILE A 14 10.82 4.24 25.03
CA ILE A 14 10.48 3.00 24.31
C ILE A 14 9.99 3.30 22.88
N ILE A 15 9.12 4.30 22.70
CA ILE A 15 8.66 4.71 21.37
C ILE A 15 9.83 5.30 20.57
N GLY A 16 10.66 6.13 21.20
CA GLY A 16 11.88 6.67 20.62
C GLY A 16 12.85 5.58 20.19
N ALA A 17 13.06 4.57 21.04
CA ALA A 17 13.91 3.42 20.73
C ALA A 17 13.35 2.56 19.58
N LEU A 18 12.03 2.31 19.53
CA LEU A 18 11.41 1.57 18.44
C LEU A 18 11.50 2.33 17.10
N VAL A 19 11.26 3.65 17.13
CA VAL A 19 11.43 4.52 15.96
C VAL A 19 12.89 4.56 15.53
N LEU A 20 13.82 4.65 16.47
CA LEU A 20 15.26 4.68 16.18
C LEU A 20 15.77 3.34 15.64
N VAL A 21 15.28 2.21 16.14
CA VAL A 21 15.57 0.87 15.58
C VAL A 21 14.97 0.73 14.17
N ALA A 22 13.76 1.23 13.93
CA ALA A 22 13.14 1.24 12.60
C ALA A 22 13.93 2.15 11.63
N ILE A 23 14.35 3.33 12.07
CA ILE A 23 15.18 4.24 11.29
C ILE A 23 16.57 3.64 11.04
N CYS A 24 17.24 3.08 12.05
CA CYS A 24 18.56 2.46 11.90
C CYS A 24 18.51 1.22 11.00
N SER A 25 17.46 0.40 11.06
CA SER A 25 17.29 -0.73 10.15
C SER A 25 17.02 -0.27 8.71
N LEU A 26 16.22 0.79 8.51
CA LEU A 26 16.08 1.47 7.22
C LEU A 26 17.41 2.05 6.73
N PHE A 27 18.21 2.66 7.62
CA PHE A 27 19.48 3.30 7.28
C PHE A 27 20.56 2.29 6.92
N ILE A 28 20.66 1.19 7.66
CA ILE A 28 21.56 0.06 7.34
C ILE A 28 21.18 -0.53 5.99
N TRP A 29 19.88 -0.63 5.70
CA TRP A 29 19.40 -1.14 4.42
C TRP A 29 19.60 -0.17 3.25
N MET A 30 19.47 1.15 3.48
CA MET A 30 19.84 2.20 2.51
C MET A 30 21.35 2.23 2.24
N MET A 31 22.18 2.06 3.27
CA MET A 31 23.65 2.00 3.12
C MET A 31 24.11 0.78 2.32
N LEU A 32 23.39 -0.34 2.40
CA LEU A 32 23.67 -1.53 1.60
C LEU A 32 23.18 -1.43 0.14
N SER A 33 22.28 -0.50 -0.18
CA SER A 33 21.67 -0.35 -1.52
C SER A 33 22.18 0.83 -2.34
N THR A 34 23.07 1.66 -1.78
CA THR A 34 23.56 2.90 -2.40
C THR A 34 24.90 2.73 -3.11
N VAL A 35 24.90 2.08 -4.28
CA VAL A 35 25.87 2.39 -5.34
C VAL A 35 25.10 2.54 -6.67
N VAL A 36 25.45 3.59 -7.41
CA VAL A 36 24.94 3.99 -8.74
C VAL A 36 23.72 4.92 -8.71
N THR A 37 24.01 6.21 -8.89
CA THR A 37 23.11 7.33 -9.19
C THR A 37 23.04 7.57 -10.70
N GLY A 38 21.84 7.87 -11.20
CA GLY A 38 21.57 8.35 -12.55
C GLY A 38 20.11 8.81 -12.63
N ARG A 39 19.85 9.98 -13.22
CA ARG A 39 18.69 10.87 -13.01
C ARG A 39 17.93 11.11 -14.32
N SER A 40 16.59 11.13 -14.29
CA SER A 40 15.66 11.89 -15.18
C SER A 40 14.20 11.48 -14.88
N THR A 41 13.21 12.29 -14.46
CA THR A 41 12.52 13.54 -14.90
C THR A 41 11.36 13.38 -15.89
N GLY A 42 10.15 13.80 -15.44
CA GLY A 42 8.99 14.30 -16.22
C GLY A 42 7.99 13.24 -16.70
N SER A 43 6.65 13.41 -16.71
CA SER A 43 5.77 14.59 -16.63
C SER A 43 4.35 14.15 -16.25
N ASN A 44 3.62 15.00 -15.51
CA ASN A 44 2.16 14.94 -15.32
C ASN A 44 1.42 15.14 -16.65
N ASN A 45 0.18 14.62 -16.74
CA ASN A 45 -1.01 15.41 -17.15
C ASN A 45 -2.33 14.66 -16.92
N ASP A 46 -3.33 15.46 -16.53
CA ASP A 46 -4.72 15.18 -16.19
C ASP A 46 -5.53 14.53 -17.32
N TYR A 47 -6.51 13.68 -17.00
CA TYR A 47 -7.75 13.52 -17.78
C TYR A 47 -8.96 13.10 -16.91
N GLU A 48 -9.88 14.05 -16.79
CA GLU A 48 -11.35 13.99 -16.95
C GLU A 48 -12.18 12.84 -16.34
N SER A 49 -13.13 13.27 -15.51
CA SER A 49 -14.23 12.54 -14.91
C SER A 49 -15.32 12.18 -15.92
N TYR A 50 -15.67 10.89 -16.03
CA TYR A 50 -16.92 10.46 -16.65
C TYR A 50 -18.05 10.48 -15.62
N GLU A 51 -19.13 11.20 -15.94
CA GLU A 51 -20.40 11.16 -15.22
C GLU A 51 -20.96 9.73 -15.26
N LEU A 52 -21.30 9.17 -14.09
CA LEU A 52 -21.99 7.89 -13.99
C LEU A 52 -23.46 8.08 -14.38
N ALA A 53 -23.91 7.28 -15.35
CA ALA A 53 -25.33 7.18 -15.71
C ALA A 53 -26.16 6.63 -14.53
N ASP A 54 -27.35 7.19 -14.36
CA ASP A 54 -28.34 6.76 -13.36
C ASP A 54 -28.66 5.26 -13.47
N PRO A 55 -28.94 4.56 -12.35
CA PRO A 55 -29.20 3.14 -12.35
C PRO A 55 -30.54 2.84 -13.05
N PRO A 56 -30.58 2.01 -14.11
CA PRO A 56 -31.85 1.56 -14.64
C PRO A 56 -32.49 0.57 -13.65
N SER A 57 -33.72 0.88 -13.30
CA SER A 57 -34.65 -0.01 -12.63
C SER A 57 -34.99 -1.23 -13.50
N LYS A 58 -35.22 -2.37 -12.82
CA LYS A 58 -35.85 -3.62 -13.31
C LYS A 58 -34.85 -4.62 -13.92
N TYR A 59 -34.56 -5.67 -13.14
CA TYR A 59 -33.73 -6.82 -13.52
C TYR A 59 -34.25 -7.44 -14.82
N ASP A 60 -33.57 -7.16 -15.93
CA ASP A 60 -33.73 -7.86 -17.18
C ASP A 60 -32.92 -9.16 -17.10
N LEU A 61 -33.58 -10.31 -17.28
CA LEU A 61 -32.92 -11.62 -17.33
C LEU A 61 -31.83 -11.63 -18.42
N LEU A 62 -31.99 -10.79 -19.45
CA LEU A 62 -30.99 -10.58 -20.48
C LEU A 62 -29.72 -9.94 -19.92
N ASP A 63 -29.85 -8.88 -19.12
CA ASP A 63 -28.71 -8.17 -18.52
C ASP A 63 -27.94 -9.08 -17.56
N ASP A 64 -28.65 -9.85 -16.71
CA ASP A 64 -28.02 -10.85 -15.83
C ASP A 64 -27.25 -11.91 -16.64
N SER A 65 -27.79 -12.33 -17.79
CA SER A 65 -27.15 -13.31 -18.66
C SER A 65 -25.90 -12.73 -19.36
N ILE A 66 -25.95 -11.45 -19.76
CA ILE A 66 -24.82 -10.71 -20.34
C ILE A 66 -23.72 -10.56 -19.29
N ILE A 67 -24.04 -10.08 -18.08
CA ILE A 67 -23.10 -9.94 -16.96
C ILE A 67 -22.45 -11.30 -16.63
N LYS A 68 -23.23 -12.38 -16.62
CA LYS A 68 -22.70 -13.73 -16.37
C LYS A 68 -21.75 -14.20 -17.48
N LEU A 69 -22.05 -13.91 -18.75
CA LEU A 69 -21.18 -14.23 -19.88
C LEU A 69 -19.87 -13.42 -19.80
N GLU A 70 -19.96 -12.12 -19.50
CA GLU A 70 -18.80 -11.25 -19.33
C GLU A 70 -17.90 -11.74 -18.20
N ASN A 71 -18.48 -12.10 -17.05
CA ASN A 71 -17.74 -12.68 -15.92
C ASN A 71 -17.03 -14.00 -16.31
N ASN A 72 -17.69 -14.87 -17.08
CA ASN A 72 -17.10 -16.12 -17.56
C ASN A 72 -15.98 -15.87 -18.58
N LEU A 73 -16.17 -14.92 -19.50
CA LEU A 73 -15.16 -14.50 -20.47
C LEU A 73 -13.92 -13.94 -19.75
N ASN A 74 -14.12 -13.06 -18.77
CA ASN A 74 -13.05 -12.48 -17.96
C ASN A 74 -12.29 -13.55 -17.16
N ARG A 75 -13.02 -14.52 -16.60
CA ARG A 75 -12.41 -15.68 -15.91
C ARG A 75 -11.58 -16.54 -16.87
N LEU A 76 -12.04 -16.78 -18.10
CA LEU A 76 -11.29 -17.51 -19.12
C LEU A 76 -10.06 -16.72 -19.58
N LYS A 77 -10.19 -15.41 -19.84
CA LYS A 77 -9.05 -14.54 -20.19
C LYS A 77 -7.99 -14.55 -19.10
N SER A 78 -8.38 -14.40 -17.83
CA SER A 78 -7.48 -14.50 -16.68
C SER A 78 -6.80 -15.87 -16.60
N LYS A 79 -7.57 -16.97 -16.76
CA LYS A 79 -7.02 -18.33 -16.76
C LYS A 79 -6.01 -18.54 -17.90
N THR A 80 -6.30 -18.07 -19.11
CA THR A 80 -5.39 -18.12 -20.25
C THR A 80 -4.15 -17.26 -20.02
N ALA A 81 -4.29 -16.08 -19.40
CA ALA A 81 -3.17 -15.22 -19.05
C ALA A 81 -2.25 -15.86 -17.99
N ASN A 82 -2.82 -16.51 -16.97
CA ASN A 82 -2.08 -17.26 -15.96
C ASN A 82 -1.37 -18.48 -16.54
N ILE A 83 -2.02 -19.20 -17.46
CA ILE A 83 -1.37 -20.30 -18.19
C ILE A 83 -0.22 -19.76 -19.05
N LYS A 84 -0.38 -18.59 -19.69
CA LYS A 84 0.66 -17.94 -20.50
C LYS A 84 1.81 -17.37 -19.68
N SER A 85 1.57 -16.93 -18.44
CA SER A 85 2.62 -16.41 -17.55
C SER A 85 3.49 -17.53 -16.96
N ASN A 86 3.07 -18.79 -17.08
CA ASN A 86 3.73 -19.97 -16.52
C ASN A 86 3.94 -19.91 -15.00
N LEU A 87 3.10 -19.17 -14.27
CA LEU A 87 3.23 -18.99 -12.83
C LEU A 87 2.02 -19.56 -12.12
N LEU A 88 2.23 -20.59 -11.29
CA LEU A 88 1.22 -21.09 -10.38
C LEU A 88 1.61 -20.72 -8.94
N PRO A 89 0.73 -20.07 -8.17
CA PRO A 89 0.98 -19.83 -6.75
C PRO A 89 1.06 -21.19 -6.03
N ALA A 90 2.19 -21.48 -5.38
CA ALA A 90 2.45 -22.78 -4.79
C ALA A 90 2.04 -22.81 -3.32
N VAL A 91 2.64 -21.92 -2.53
CA VAL A 91 2.36 -21.64 -1.11
C VAL A 91 3.01 -20.28 -0.82
N GLY A 92 2.35 -19.38 -0.10
CA GLY A 92 2.92 -18.08 0.24
C GLY A 92 2.36 -17.50 1.53
N PHE A 93 3.17 -16.74 2.25
CA PHE A 93 2.68 -15.87 3.31
C PHE A 93 2.20 -14.58 2.65
N LYS A 94 0.90 -14.49 2.43
CA LYS A 94 0.24 -13.25 1.98
C LYS A 94 -0.35 -12.54 3.20
N TYR A 95 0.29 -11.45 3.61
CA TYR A 95 -0.37 -10.45 4.46
C TYR A 95 -1.12 -9.51 3.53
N SER A 96 -2.41 -9.31 3.80
CA SER A 96 -3.23 -8.41 2.98
C SER A 96 -2.68 -6.98 3.06
N GLY A 97 -2.13 -6.48 1.94
CA GLY A 97 -2.08 -5.04 1.67
C GLY A 97 -0.72 -4.33 1.70
N PHE A 98 0.44 -4.99 1.65
CA PHE A 98 1.72 -4.24 1.47
C PHE A 98 2.91 -5.06 0.97
N LEU A 99 3.23 -6.22 1.56
CA LEU A 99 4.34 -7.08 1.13
C LEU A 99 4.02 -8.55 1.39
N GLY A 100 4.03 -9.35 0.32
CA GLY A 100 3.95 -10.80 0.41
C GLY A 100 5.30 -11.42 0.05
N VAL A 101 5.74 -12.43 0.81
CA VAL A 101 6.77 -13.35 0.32
C VAL A 101 6.04 -14.62 -0.09
N SER A 102 5.89 -14.79 -1.41
CA SER A 102 5.13 -15.88 -2.00
C SER A 102 6.02 -16.73 -2.89
N SER A 103 5.89 -18.06 -2.74
CA SER A 103 6.58 -18.99 -3.62
C SER A 103 5.68 -19.35 -4.77
N TYR A 104 6.20 -19.17 -5.99
CA TYR A 104 5.52 -19.55 -7.21
C TYR A 104 6.24 -20.76 -7.80
N THR A 105 5.48 -21.68 -8.39
CA THR A 105 6.03 -22.75 -9.22
C THR A 105 6.00 -22.26 -10.66
N ASP A 106 7.17 -22.21 -11.30
CA ASP A 106 7.25 -21.98 -12.74
C ASP A 106 6.83 -23.27 -13.45
N THR A 107 5.69 -23.27 -14.13
CA THR A 107 5.17 -24.46 -14.80
C THR A 107 6.01 -24.90 -15.99
N ALA A 108 6.73 -23.97 -16.64
CA ALA A 108 7.59 -24.29 -17.77
C ALA A 108 8.86 -25.00 -17.32
N ARG A 109 9.41 -24.63 -16.16
CA ARG A 109 10.66 -25.19 -15.63
C ARG A 109 10.48 -26.26 -14.56
N LYS A 110 9.26 -26.43 -14.03
CA LYS A 110 8.93 -27.23 -12.83
C LYS A 110 9.75 -26.87 -11.58
N ASN A 111 10.47 -25.74 -11.63
CA ASN A 111 11.27 -25.26 -10.51
C ASN A 111 10.43 -24.31 -9.67
N LYS A 112 10.52 -24.49 -8.35
CA LYS A 112 9.97 -23.53 -7.39
C LYS A 112 10.92 -22.36 -7.30
N GLN A 113 10.38 -21.15 -7.46
CA GLN A 113 11.12 -19.91 -7.28
C GLN A 113 10.37 -19.03 -6.30
N THR A 114 11.09 -18.46 -5.33
CA THR A 114 10.50 -17.53 -4.36
C THR A 114 10.57 -16.12 -4.90
N PHE A 115 9.46 -15.41 -4.78
CA PHE A 115 9.33 -14.03 -5.22
C PHE A 115 8.95 -13.14 -4.04
N ILE A 116 9.39 -11.89 -4.09
CA ILE A 116 8.76 -10.81 -3.34
C ILE A 116 7.61 -10.29 -4.18
N GLU A 117 6.42 -10.31 -3.61
CA GLU A 117 5.20 -9.80 -4.20
C GLU A 117 5.02 -8.33 -3.80
N LEU A 118 5.15 -7.46 -4.79
CA LEU A 118 4.91 -6.04 -4.67
C LEU A 118 3.43 -5.76 -4.97
N SER A 119 2.56 -5.99 -3.98
CA SER A 119 1.09 -5.97 -4.16
C SER A 119 0.53 -4.60 -4.57
N ASP A 120 1.27 -3.53 -4.28
CA ASP A 120 0.86 -2.15 -4.58
C ASP A 120 1.39 -1.66 -5.92
N PHE A 121 2.08 -2.52 -6.68
CA PHE A 121 2.70 -2.21 -7.97
C PHE A 121 2.23 -3.18 -9.04
N GLY A 122 1.82 -2.65 -10.19
CA GLY A 122 1.32 -3.44 -11.31
C GLY A 122 1.68 -2.81 -12.65
N LEU A 123 1.07 -3.32 -13.72
CA LEU A 123 1.27 -2.79 -15.07
C LEU A 123 -0.03 -2.18 -15.58
N ASN A 124 0.07 -1.12 -16.38
CA ASN A 124 -1.08 -0.60 -17.10
C ASN A 124 -1.43 -1.51 -18.28
N GLN A 125 -2.28 -2.51 -18.02
CA GLN A 125 -2.69 -3.49 -19.02
C GLN A 125 -4.04 -3.15 -19.68
N ASN A 126 -4.41 -1.86 -19.74
CA ASN A 126 -5.70 -1.47 -20.29
C ASN A 126 -5.81 -1.85 -21.78
N SER A 127 -6.55 -2.92 -22.09
CA SER A 127 -6.70 -3.43 -23.46
C SER A 127 -7.36 -2.45 -24.42
N PHE A 128 -8.02 -1.41 -23.91
CA PHE A 128 -8.68 -0.38 -24.70
C PHE A 128 -7.78 0.84 -24.98
N ASP A 129 -6.69 1.01 -24.21
CA ASP A 129 -5.72 2.06 -24.44
C ASP A 129 -4.51 1.52 -25.20
N TYR A 130 -4.64 1.43 -26.53
CA TYR A 130 -3.55 0.98 -27.41
C TYR A 130 -2.33 1.90 -27.39
N ARG A 131 -2.46 3.12 -26.86
CA ARG A 131 -1.35 4.09 -26.79
C ARG A 131 -0.46 3.84 -25.58
N ASN A 132 -1.01 3.35 -24.47
CA ASN A 132 -0.28 3.18 -23.20
C ASN A 132 -0.31 1.75 -22.64
N SER A 133 -0.89 0.78 -23.33
CA SER A 133 -0.93 -0.60 -22.84
C SER A 133 0.39 -1.32 -23.07
N SER A 134 1.08 -1.64 -21.99
CA SER A 134 2.23 -2.52 -22.01
C SER A 134 1.77 -3.98 -21.89
N LYS A 135 2.37 -4.86 -22.70
CA LYS A 135 2.03 -6.29 -22.70
C LYS A 135 3.19 -7.11 -22.19
N TYR A 136 2.98 -7.73 -21.03
CA TYR A 136 3.94 -8.64 -20.44
C TYR A 136 3.82 -10.04 -21.04
N TYR A 137 4.97 -10.67 -21.32
CA TYR A 137 5.04 -12.09 -21.68
C TYR A 137 6.35 -12.72 -21.20
N PHE A 138 6.35 -14.04 -21.07
CA PHE A 138 7.52 -14.80 -20.65
C PHE A 138 7.87 -15.84 -21.72
N LYS A 139 9.10 -15.76 -22.26
CA LYS A 139 9.55 -16.64 -23.34
C LYS A 139 11.01 -17.04 -23.11
N ASP A 140 11.33 -18.31 -23.35
CA ASP A 140 12.70 -18.85 -23.29
C ASP A 140 13.46 -18.57 -21.98
N GLY A 141 12.73 -18.45 -20.87
CA GLY A 141 13.36 -18.16 -19.58
C GLY A 141 13.50 -16.69 -19.22
N ILE A 142 13.06 -15.79 -20.10
CA ILE A 142 13.27 -14.36 -20.00
C ILE A 142 11.92 -13.65 -19.97
N SER A 143 11.80 -12.68 -19.06
CA SER A 143 10.63 -11.79 -19.00
C SER A 143 10.80 -10.65 -19.99
N HIS A 144 9.73 -10.39 -20.73
CA HIS A 144 9.67 -9.31 -21.70
C HIS A 144 8.45 -8.43 -21.44
N LEU A 145 8.64 -7.14 -21.66
CA LEU A 145 7.59 -6.15 -21.67
C LEU A 145 7.56 -5.50 -23.04
N GLN A 146 6.46 -5.70 -23.76
CA GLN A 146 6.21 -5.04 -25.03
C GLN A 146 5.63 -3.65 -24.74
N VAL A 147 6.37 -2.62 -25.14
CA VAL A 147 6.02 -1.21 -24.90
C VAL A 147 5.64 -0.54 -26.23
N PRO A 148 4.52 0.20 -26.29
CA PRO A 148 4.16 0.96 -27.48
C PRO A 148 5.14 2.12 -27.72
N GLN A 149 5.61 2.26 -28.95
CA GLN A 149 6.39 3.40 -29.43
C GLN A 149 5.54 4.18 -30.43
N LEU A 150 5.24 5.43 -30.08
CA LEU A 150 4.53 6.35 -30.95
C LEU A 150 5.54 7.07 -31.84
N THR A 151 5.45 6.82 -33.15
CA THR A 151 6.25 7.54 -34.15
C THR A 151 5.33 8.47 -34.94
N GLU A 152 5.59 9.78 -34.93
CA GLU A 152 4.83 10.73 -35.74
C GLU A 152 5.17 10.53 -37.23
N ILE A 153 4.16 10.25 -38.07
CA ILE A 153 4.33 10.09 -39.53
C ILE A 153 3.89 11.37 -40.27
N GLY A 154 3.09 12.21 -39.63
CA GLY A 154 2.60 13.46 -40.19
C GLY A 154 1.82 14.26 -39.16
N LYS A 155 1.33 15.44 -39.55
CA LYS A 155 0.61 16.35 -38.66
C LYS A 155 -0.59 15.66 -38.02
N HIS A 156 -0.49 15.37 -36.73
CA HIS A 156 -1.49 14.64 -35.92
C HIS A 156 -1.72 13.16 -36.28
N THR A 157 -0.84 12.54 -37.08
CA THR A 157 -0.92 11.11 -37.42
C THR A 157 0.24 10.35 -36.80
N TYR A 158 -0.07 9.35 -35.97
CA TYR A 158 0.92 8.53 -35.25
C TYR A 158 0.90 7.09 -35.74
N LYS A 159 2.07 6.51 -35.98
CA LYS A 159 2.28 5.07 -36.05
C LYS A 159 2.48 4.54 -34.64
N ILE A 160 1.78 3.47 -34.30
CA ILE A 160 2.11 2.68 -33.12
C ILE A 160 2.97 1.52 -33.59
N SER A 161 4.24 1.51 -33.19
CA SER A 161 5.11 0.34 -33.24
C SER A 161 5.25 -0.24 -31.83
N TYR A 162 5.73 -1.47 -31.72
CA TYR A 162 5.97 -2.11 -30.43
C TYR A 162 7.43 -2.48 -30.32
N THR A 163 8.01 -2.26 -29.14
CA THR A 163 9.40 -2.67 -28.85
C THR A 163 9.41 -3.54 -27.61
N ASP A 164 10.11 -4.66 -27.71
CA ASP A 164 10.23 -5.62 -26.62
C ASP A 164 11.41 -5.23 -25.73
N LYS A 165 11.12 -4.81 -24.50
CA LYS A 165 12.11 -4.51 -23.46
C LYS A 165 12.27 -5.74 -22.57
N LYS A 166 13.51 -6.20 -22.36
CA LYS A 166 13.80 -7.24 -21.37
C LYS A 166 13.63 -6.65 -19.96
N VAL A 167 12.99 -7.39 -19.06
CA VAL A 167 12.80 -6.99 -17.65
C VAL A 167 13.28 -8.07 -16.69
N ASP A 168 13.73 -7.66 -15.50
CA ASP A 168 14.30 -8.58 -14.51
C ASP A 168 13.28 -9.04 -13.44
N TYR A 169 12.02 -8.68 -13.61
CA TYR A 169 10.92 -9.11 -12.75
C TYR A 169 9.96 -10.05 -13.50
N ARG A 170 9.15 -10.76 -12.72
CA ARG A 170 7.98 -11.50 -13.19
C ARG A 170 6.72 -10.68 -12.93
N TYR A 171 5.66 -10.96 -13.67
CA TYR A 171 4.39 -10.29 -13.49
C TYR A 171 3.26 -11.32 -13.49
N ASP A 172 2.38 -11.20 -12.50
CA ASP A 172 1.16 -12.02 -12.38
C ASP A 172 -0.04 -11.22 -12.90
N PRO A 173 -0.54 -11.51 -14.12
CA PRO A 173 -1.68 -10.82 -14.71
C PRO A 173 -2.99 -11.10 -13.97
N GLY A 174 -3.09 -12.20 -13.22
CA GLY A 174 -4.29 -12.55 -12.47
C GLY A 174 -4.52 -11.63 -11.29
N SER A 175 -3.45 -11.23 -10.62
CA SER A 175 -3.49 -10.35 -9.44
C SER A 175 -3.05 -8.91 -9.72
N ASN A 176 -2.56 -8.62 -10.94
CA ASN A 176 -1.91 -7.36 -11.32
C ASN A 176 -0.80 -6.96 -10.34
N VAL A 177 0.12 -7.89 -10.06
CA VAL A 177 1.23 -7.69 -9.12
C VAL A 177 2.58 -7.95 -9.78
N VAL A 178 3.57 -7.12 -9.42
CA VAL A 178 4.96 -7.34 -9.79
C VAL A 178 5.62 -8.32 -8.81
N LEU A 179 6.36 -9.28 -9.36
CA LEU A 179 7.04 -10.35 -8.64
C LEU A 179 8.55 -10.23 -8.84
N ILE A 180 9.27 -9.90 -7.78
CA ILE A 180 10.72 -9.77 -7.85
C ILE A 180 11.37 -11.10 -7.46
N PRO A 181 12.15 -11.73 -8.37
CA PRO A 181 12.80 -13.01 -8.07
C PRO A 181 13.84 -12.83 -6.96
N MET A 182 13.75 -13.65 -5.92
CA MET A 182 14.78 -13.73 -4.88
C MET A 182 15.82 -14.78 -5.29
N LEU A 183 17.07 -14.35 -5.46
CA LEU A 183 18.17 -15.24 -5.83
C LEU A 183 18.95 -15.76 -4.61
N SER A 184 18.84 -15.09 -3.45
CA SER A 184 19.58 -15.43 -2.25
C SER A 184 18.67 -15.77 -1.07
N ASP A 185 19.03 -16.81 -0.32
CA ASP A 185 18.31 -17.21 0.90
C ASP A 185 18.33 -16.10 1.96
N VAL A 186 19.42 -15.32 2.00
CA VAL A 186 19.54 -14.14 2.88
C VAL A 186 18.48 -13.10 2.53
N GLY A 187 18.27 -12.80 1.24
CA GLY A 187 17.24 -11.86 0.81
C GLY A 187 15.83 -12.31 1.21
N ILE A 188 15.55 -13.62 1.09
CA ILE A 188 14.27 -14.22 1.52
C ILE A 188 14.09 -14.04 3.03
N LEU A 189 15.13 -14.34 3.82
CA LEU A 189 15.08 -14.20 5.27
C LEU A 189 14.87 -12.74 5.68
N THR A 190 15.60 -11.79 5.09
CA THR A 190 15.46 -10.36 5.36
C THR A 190 14.06 -9.86 5.00
N ALA A 191 13.51 -10.26 3.85
CA ALA A 191 12.16 -9.90 3.45
C ALA A 191 11.11 -10.43 4.44
N LYS A 192 11.26 -11.68 4.90
CA LYS A 192 10.37 -12.26 5.94
C LYS A 192 10.45 -11.49 7.25
N ILE A 193 11.66 -11.18 7.73
CA ILE A 193 11.86 -10.40 8.97
C ILE A 193 11.21 -9.03 8.83
N PHE A 194 11.42 -8.36 7.69
CA PHE A 194 10.80 -7.06 7.42
C PHE A 194 9.26 -7.14 7.38
N SER A 195 8.68 -8.12 6.69
CA SER A 195 7.22 -8.36 6.70
C SER A 195 6.67 -8.55 8.11
N VAL A 196 7.34 -9.38 8.93
CA VAL A 196 6.93 -9.64 10.32
C VAL A 196 7.07 -8.36 11.16
N ALA A 197 8.13 -7.58 10.98
CA ALA A 197 8.32 -6.31 11.68
C ALA A 197 7.20 -5.31 11.36
N VAL A 198 6.85 -5.14 10.07
CA VAL A 198 5.74 -4.27 9.65
C VAL A 198 4.40 -4.77 10.22
N ALA A 199 4.16 -6.08 10.24
CA ALA A 199 2.96 -6.66 10.83
C ALA A 199 2.88 -6.41 12.35
N LEU A 200 3.99 -6.54 13.07
CA LEU A 200 4.07 -6.25 14.51
C LEU A 200 3.82 -4.77 14.80
N VAL A 201 4.41 -3.85 14.02
CA VAL A 201 4.18 -2.41 14.15
C VAL A 201 2.72 -2.06 13.90
N THR A 202 2.12 -2.61 12.84
CA THR A 202 0.70 -2.42 12.53
C THR A 202 -0.18 -2.92 13.68
N CYS A 203 0.06 -4.15 14.17
CA CYS A 203 -0.66 -4.73 15.30
C CYS A 203 -0.53 -3.87 16.56
N PHE A 204 0.68 -3.38 16.86
CA PHE A 204 0.94 -2.49 17.98
C PHE A 204 0.13 -1.19 17.88
N ILE A 205 0.10 -0.53 16.72
CA ILE A 205 -0.68 0.71 16.51
C ILE A 205 -2.17 0.46 16.78
N PHE A 206 -2.73 -0.64 16.26
CA PHE A 206 -4.13 -1.00 16.49
C PHE A 206 -4.43 -1.26 17.98
N MET A 207 -3.61 -2.09 18.64
CA MET A 207 -3.79 -2.41 20.06
C MET A 207 -3.62 -1.18 20.94
N PHE A 208 -2.64 -0.33 20.65
CA PHE A 208 -2.41 0.91 21.36
C PHE A 208 -3.58 1.89 21.21
N GLY A 209 -4.08 2.08 19.99
CA GLY A 209 -5.28 2.89 19.72
C GLY A 209 -6.51 2.40 20.50
N LEU A 210 -6.76 1.09 20.49
CA LEU A 210 -7.86 0.47 21.23
C LEU A 210 -7.75 0.69 22.74
N LEU A 211 -6.55 0.51 23.32
CA LEU A 211 -6.30 0.75 24.73
C LEU A 211 -6.52 2.23 25.12
N LEU A 212 -6.16 3.17 24.24
CA LEU A 212 -6.42 4.59 24.46
C LEU A 212 -7.91 4.91 24.46
N ILE A 213 -8.67 4.34 23.53
CA ILE A 213 -10.13 4.48 23.47
C ILE A 213 -10.76 3.96 24.76
N LEU A 214 -10.42 2.74 25.20
CA LEU A 214 -10.93 2.18 26.45
C LEU A 214 -10.59 3.05 27.65
N LYS A 215 -9.34 3.52 27.76
CA LYS A 215 -8.91 4.41 28.85
C LYS A 215 -9.63 5.75 28.82
N PHE A 216 -9.94 6.28 27.64
CA PHE A 216 -10.74 7.49 27.49
C PHE A 216 -12.20 7.27 27.93
N LEU A 217 -12.83 6.17 27.53
CA LEU A 217 -14.19 5.79 27.97
C LEU A 217 -14.28 5.59 29.49
N ILE A 218 -13.28 4.97 30.11
CA ILE A 218 -13.20 4.88 31.58
C ILE A 218 -13.03 6.26 32.23
N GLY A 219 -12.33 7.18 31.55
CA GLY A 219 -12.24 8.58 31.98
C GLY A 219 -13.61 9.27 31.96
N ILE A 220 -14.40 9.00 30.92
CA ILE A 220 -15.78 9.48 30.80
C ILE A 220 -16.66 8.94 31.92
N SER A 221 -16.65 7.63 32.16
CA SER A 221 -17.51 7.03 33.20
C SER A 221 -17.21 7.50 34.62
N ARG A 222 -16.00 8.03 34.85
CA ARG A 222 -15.57 8.61 36.14
C ARG A 222 -15.72 10.14 36.20
N ASN A 223 -16.43 10.77 35.25
CA ASN A 223 -16.57 12.22 35.14
C ASN A 223 -15.24 13.00 35.08
N LYS A 224 -14.17 12.36 34.60
CA LYS A 224 -12.81 12.93 34.49
C LYS A 224 -12.48 13.39 33.08
N ILE A 225 -13.49 13.73 32.29
CA ILE A 225 -13.36 14.00 30.85
C ILE A 225 -12.38 15.15 30.58
N PHE A 226 -12.44 16.20 31.39
CA PHE A 226 -11.61 17.39 31.25
C PHE A 226 -10.20 17.24 31.85
N GLU A 227 -9.79 16.06 32.35
CA GLU A 227 -8.40 15.90 32.76
C GLU A 227 -7.46 15.99 31.53
N ALA A 228 -6.39 16.77 31.62
CA ALA A 228 -5.41 16.96 30.53
C ALA A 228 -4.88 15.63 29.94
N ILE A 229 -4.83 14.57 30.75
CA ILE A 229 -4.45 13.21 30.32
C ILE A 229 -5.50 12.65 29.35
N ASN A 230 -6.80 12.75 29.66
CA ASN A 230 -7.87 12.24 28.81
C ASN A 230 -7.99 13.04 27.51
N ILE A 231 -7.80 14.35 27.58
CA ILE A 231 -7.75 15.22 26.40
C ILE A 231 -6.59 14.79 25.50
N ARG A 232 -5.38 14.59 26.05
CA ARG A 232 -4.23 14.13 25.26
C ARG A 232 -4.43 12.73 24.65
N ARG A 233 -5.22 11.85 25.26
CA ARG A 233 -5.56 10.54 24.66
C ARG A 233 -6.30 10.68 23.33
N LEU A 234 -7.23 11.64 23.21
CA LEU A 234 -7.94 11.90 21.93
C LEU A 234 -6.98 12.24 20.78
N PHE A 235 -5.97 13.05 21.06
CA PHE A 235 -4.93 13.35 20.08
C PHE A 235 -4.18 12.09 19.64
N TRP A 236 -3.77 11.24 20.60
CA TRP A 236 -3.06 10.00 20.27
C TRP A 236 -3.94 8.99 19.52
N ILE A 237 -5.24 8.90 19.83
CA ILE A 237 -6.19 8.07 19.08
C ILE A 237 -6.22 8.52 17.62
N SER A 238 -6.34 9.83 17.39
CA SER A 238 -6.31 10.40 16.04
C SER A 238 -5.00 10.08 15.30
N MET A 239 -3.85 10.24 15.97
CA MET A 239 -2.55 9.88 15.38
C MET A 239 -2.47 8.40 15.03
N CYS A 240 -3.04 7.50 15.84
CA CYS A 240 -3.13 6.07 15.50
C CYS A 240 -3.95 5.88 14.23
N CYS A 241 -5.09 6.57 14.09
CA CYS A 241 -5.90 6.50 12.87
C CYS A 241 -5.10 6.90 11.62
N PHE A 242 -4.48 8.08 11.64
CA PHE A 242 -3.67 8.52 10.50
C PHE A 242 -2.49 7.60 10.22
N THR A 243 -1.80 7.13 11.26
CA THR A 243 -0.64 6.26 11.10
C THR A 243 -1.04 4.91 10.51
N SER A 244 -2.18 4.33 10.92
CA SER A 244 -2.69 3.08 10.35
C SER A 244 -2.96 3.18 8.85
N VAL A 245 -3.43 4.34 8.36
CA VAL A 245 -3.65 4.56 6.93
C VAL A 245 -2.34 4.85 6.22
N LEU A 246 -1.49 5.72 6.77
CA LEU A 246 -0.28 6.21 6.10
C LEU A 246 0.85 5.16 6.05
N LEU A 247 0.97 4.33 7.08
CA LEU A 247 2.07 3.35 7.22
C LEU A 247 2.17 2.41 6.01
N PRO A 248 1.09 1.77 5.51
CA PRO A 248 1.15 0.98 4.28
C PRO A 248 1.72 1.75 3.09
N TYR A 249 1.30 3.00 2.84
CA TYR A 249 1.80 3.80 1.71
C TYR A 249 3.28 4.15 1.86
N ILE A 250 3.73 4.46 3.08
CA ILE A 250 5.15 4.68 3.37
C ILE A 250 5.95 3.41 3.09
N VAL A 251 5.45 2.25 3.51
CA VAL A 251 6.11 0.96 3.25
C VAL A 251 6.19 0.70 1.74
N SER A 252 5.11 0.90 0.98
CA SER A 252 5.14 0.76 -0.48
C SER A 252 6.12 1.73 -1.13
N GLY A 253 6.12 3.01 -0.70
CA GLY A 253 7.01 4.04 -1.22
C GLY A 253 8.48 3.74 -0.93
N VAL A 254 8.78 3.24 0.28
CA VAL A 254 10.09 2.71 0.62
C VAL A 254 10.44 1.60 -0.37
N LEU A 255 9.62 0.55 -0.49
CA LEU A 255 9.87 -0.60 -1.38
C LEU A 255 10.11 -0.19 -2.83
N TYR A 256 9.35 0.78 -3.34
CA TYR A 256 9.59 1.37 -4.65
C TYR A 256 11.00 1.92 -4.78
N LEU A 257 11.49 2.67 -3.80
CA LEU A 257 12.83 3.25 -3.83
C LEU A 257 13.95 2.19 -3.87
N ILE A 258 13.80 1.05 -3.18
CA ILE A 258 14.80 -0.03 -3.24
C ILE A 258 14.77 -0.73 -4.59
N TYR A 259 13.56 -1.01 -5.09
CA TYR A 259 13.39 -1.78 -6.32
C TYR A 259 13.27 -0.93 -7.57
N ALA A 260 13.41 0.40 -7.48
CA ALA A 260 13.28 1.33 -8.59
C ALA A 260 14.15 0.95 -9.80
N LYS A 261 15.34 0.38 -9.55
CA LYS A 261 16.25 -0.08 -10.62
C LYS A 261 15.79 -1.36 -11.30
N THR A 262 15.08 -2.22 -10.58
CA THR A 262 14.57 -3.50 -11.09
C THR A 262 13.23 -3.31 -11.79
N LEU A 263 12.42 -2.37 -11.32
CA LEU A 263 11.14 -2.01 -11.92
C LEU A 263 11.37 -1.26 -13.24
N SER A 264 10.52 -1.52 -14.22
CA SER A 264 10.52 -0.73 -15.47
C SER A 264 9.69 0.53 -15.29
N ASP A 265 9.90 1.51 -16.16
CA ASP A 265 9.17 2.80 -16.16
C ASP A 265 7.64 2.63 -16.33
N GLU A 266 7.21 1.48 -16.85
CA GLU A 266 5.82 1.11 -17.08
C GLU A 266 5.11 0.56 -15.81
N VAL A 267 5.86 0.33 -14.73
CA VAL A 267 5.31 -0.14 -13.46
C VAL A 267 4.61 1.02 -12.77
N ILE A 268 3.29 0.87 -12.58
CA ILE A 268 2.45 1.87 -11.95
C ILE A 268 2.12 1.47 -10.51
N TYR A 269 1.91 2.48 -9.67
CA TYR A 269 1.34 2.27 -8.34
C TYR A 269 -0.16 1.98 -8.47
N THR A 270 -0.58 0.77 -8.10
CA THR A 270 -1.96 0.29 -8.30
C THR A 270 -2.84 0.42 -7.07
N LYS A 271 -2.25 0.66 -5.90
CA LYS A 271 -3.01 0.77 -4.65
C LYS A 271 -3.86 2.04 -4.67
N LYS A 272 -5.17 1.84 -4.60
CA LYS A 272 -6.15 2.92 -4.44
C LYS A 272 -6.53 3.07 -2.98
N LEU A 273 -6.83 4.30 -2.57
CA LEU A 273 -7.46 4.56 -1.28
C LEU A 273 -8.75 3.76 -1.19
N SER A 274 -8.81 2.86 -0.22
CA SER A 274 -10.01 2.07 0.04
C SER A 274 -11.06 2.89 0.79
N GLY A 275 -12.33 2.49 0.70
CA GLY A 275 -13.38 3.13 1.51
C GLY A 275 -13.12 3.05 3.02
N SER A 276 -12.45 1.98 3.48
CA SER A 276 -11.97 1.84 4.85
C SER A 276 -10.90 2.87 5.21
N ASP A 277 -9.95 3.16 4.30
CA ASP A 277 -8.91 4.17 4.54
C ASP A 277 -9.54 5.55 4.73
N ILE A 278 -10.47 5.92 3.86
CA ILE A 278 -11.21 7.18 3.94
C ILE A 278 -11.99 7.27 5.25
N SER A 279 -12.69 6.20 5.63
CA SER A 279 -13.43 6.15 6.90
C SER A 279 -12.53 6.35 8.10
N LEU A 280 -11.33 5.76 8.09
CA LEU A 280 -10.38 5.82 9.19
C LEU A 280 -9.68 7.19 9.27
N VAL A 281 -9.42 7.83 8.13
CA VAL A 281 -8.98 9.24 8.04
C VAL A 281 -10.05 10.18 8.61
N MET A 282 -11.31 10.03 8.20
CA MET A 282 -12.42 10.85 8.70
C MET A 282 -12.61 10.68 10.22
N LEU A 283 -12.48 9.45 10.72
CA LEU A 283 -12.49 9.18 12.16
C LEU A 283 -11.32 9.88 12.87
N GLY A 284 -10.12 9.87 12.27
CA GLY A 284 -8.97 10.63 12.75
C GLY A 284 -9.24 12.13 12.85
N VAL A 285 -9.83 12.73 11.81
CA VAL A 285 -10.24 14.14 11.78
C VAL A 285 -11.24 14.46 12.89
N LEU A 286 -12.25 13.59 13.08
CA LEU A 286 -13.24 13.73 14.16
C LEU A 286 -12.56 13.75 15.54
N PHE A 287 -11.63 12.84 15.81
CA PHE A 287 -10.91 12.81 17.09
C PHE A 287 -10.01 14.05 17.31
N ILE A 288 -9.43 14.63 16.26
CA ILE A 288 -8.73 15.92 16.35
C ILE A 288 -9.70 17.05 16.70
N ALA A 289 -10.87 17.09 16.06
CA ALA A 289 -11.88 18.11 16.34
C ALA A 289 -12.34 18.03 17.80
N LEU A 290 -12.60 16.81 18.30
CA LEU A 290 -12.89 16.57 19.71
C LEU A 290 -11.74 17.00 20.61
N TYR A 291 -10.48 16.63 20.29
CA TYR A 291 -9.31 17.08 21.04
C TYR A 291 -9.25 18.61 21.17
N VAL A 292 -9.47 19.35 20.08
CA VAL A 292 -9.47 20.81 20.07
C VAL A 292 -10.62 21.36 20.92
N ALA A 293 -11.83 20.80 20.80
CA ALA A 293 -13.00 21.20 21.58
C ALA A 293 -12.79 20.99 23.09
N PHE A 294 -12.35 19.79 23.49
CA PHE A 294 -12.08 19.47 24.90
C PHE A 294 -10.93 20.31 25.46
N LYS A 295 -9.90 20.60 24.67
CA LYS A 295 -8.80 21.49 25.07
C LYS A 295 -9.28 22.91 25.34
N ARG A 296 -10.21 23.45 24.54
CA ARG A 296 -10.82 24.76 24.78
C ARG A 296 -11.73 24.73 26.02
N GLY A 297 -12.57 23.71 26.15
CA GLY A 297 -13.43 23.54 27.34
C GLY A 297 -12.64 23.44 28.64
N PHE A 298 -11.48 22.77 28.62
CA PHE A 298 -10.59 22.70 29.77
C PHE A 298 -10.03 24.07 30.17
N LYS A 299 -9.58 24.88 29.22
CA LYS A 299 -9.09 26.24 29.49
C LYS A 299 -10.18 27.13 30.10
N LEU A 300 -11.39 27.10 29.53
CA LEU A 300 -12.52 27.86 30.06
C LEU A 300 -12.86 27.44 31.50
N LYS A 301 -12.75 26.15 31.81
CA LYS A 301 -12.95 25.66 33.17
C LYS A 301 -11.87 26.19 34.13
N GLU A 302 -10.60 26.15 33.74
CA GLU A 302 -9.51 26.71 34.55
C GLU A 302 -9.67 28.22 34.78
N GLU A 303 -10.10 28.97 33.75
CA GLU A 303 -10.38 30.41 33.87
C GLU A 303 -11.53 30.70 34.84
N ASN A 304 -12.62 29.93 34.77
CA ASN A 304 -13.77 30.13 35.65
C ASN A 304 -13.47 29.75 37.11
N ASP A 305 -12.68 28.70 37.32
CA ASP A 305 -12.23 28.28 38.66
C ASP A 305 -11.25 29.29 39.30
N LEU A 306 -10.64 30.19 38.51
CA LEU A 306 -9.76 31.28 39.00
C LEU A 306 -10.52 32.57 39.34
N THR A 307 -11.73 32.75 38.81
CA THR A 307 -12.53 33.98 38.99
C THR A 307 -13.50 33.94 40.17
N ILE A 308 -13.73 32.76 40.76
CA ILE A 308 -14.60 32.54 41.93
C ILE A 308 -13.73 32.52 43.19
#